data_AF-A0A368GZW8-F1
#
_entry.id   AF-A0A368GZW8-F1
#
_cell.length_a   1.000
_cell.length_b   1.000
_cell.length_c   1.000
_cell.angle_alpha   90.00
_cell.angle_beta   90.00
_cell.angle_gamma   90.00
#
_symmetry.space_group_name_H-M   'P 1'
#
loop_
_entity.id
_entity.type
_entity.pdbx_description
1 polymer ?
#
loop_
_entity_poly.entity_id
_entity_poly.type
_entity_poly.pdbx_seq_one_letter_code
_entity_poly.pdbx_strand_id
1 'polypeptide(L)' 'MVAVISRASRSYSIGLRNSDVELAWATFICSRLSRENWFLLEELNDYFGLLRLNPSLLNVGRAIFDMGGYQIESPLERNW' A
#
# COMPACT_ATOMS: atom_id res chain seq x y z
N MET A 1 16.83 2.73 2.46
CA MET A 1 16.62 3.59 3.65
C MET A 1 17.76 3.44 4.66
N VAL A 2 18.01 2.24 5.19
CA VAL A 2 19.03 1.97 6.24
C VAL A 2 20.41 2.56 5.93
N ALA A 3 20.94 2.38 4.71
CA ALA A 3 22.26 2.91 4.34
C ALA A 3 22.35 4.45 4.37
N VAL A 4 21.27 5.15 4.02
CA VAL A 4 21.24 6.63 4.03
C VAL A 4 21.10 7.14 5.46
N ILE A 5 20.27 6.47 6.27
CA ILE A 5 20.12 6.75 7.70
C ILE A 5 21.48 6.57 8.40
N SER A 6 22.12 5.40 8.24
CA SER A 6 23.39 5.12 8.92
C SER A 6 24.49 6.11 8.55
N ARG A 7 24.56 6.52 7.27
CA ARG A 7 25.48 7.55 6.80
C ARG A 7 25.19 8.91 7.45
N ALA A 8 23.95 9.40 7.36
CA ALA A 8 23.58 10.70 7.89
C ALA A 8 23.74 10.75 9.41
N SER A 9 23.36 9.70 10.13
CA SER A 9 23.57 9.56 11.57
C SER A 9 25.05 9.66 11.93
N ARG A 10 25.93 8.93 11.23
CA ARG A 10 27.37 9.02 11.47
C ARG A 10 27.92 10.41 11.17
N SER A 11 27.54 11.01 10.03
CA SER A 11 27.95 12.35 9.60
C SER A 11 27.59 13.40 10.65
N TYR A 12 26.39 13.31 11.22
CA TYR A 12 25.91 14.14 12.30
C TYR A 12 26.68 13.92 13.61
N SER A 13 26.86 12.67 14.04
CA SER A 13 27.55 12.34 15.30
C SER A 13 29.02 12.78 15.34
N ILE A 14 29.71 12.80 14.19
CA ILE A 14 31.11 13.24 14.13
C ILE A 14 31.26 14.72 13.71
N GLY A 15 30.14 15.43 13.48
CA GLY A 15 30.14 16.86 13.17
C GLY A 15 30.73 17.22 11.80
N LEU A 16 30.45 16.44 10.74
CA LEU A 16 30.90 16.82 9.39
C LEU A 16 30.19 18.09 8.90
N ARG A 17 30.88 18.87 8.07
CA ARG A 17 30.42 20.17 7.55
C ARG A 17 29.02 20.15 6.92
N ASN A 18 28.62 19.03 6.31
CA ASN A 18 27.38 18.91 5.56
C ASN A 18 26.35 17.99 6.25
N SER A 19 26.51 17.71 7.53
CA SER A 19 25.65 16.76 8.26
C SER A 19 24.17 17.13 8.23
N ASP A 20 23.83 18.42 8.35
CA ASP A 20 22.45 18.90 8.29
C ASP A 20 21.80 18.65 6.92
N VAL A 21 22.57 18.83 5.85
CA VAL A 21 22.13 18.54 4.48
C VAL A 21 21.91 17.04 4.30
N GLU A 22 22.83 16.21 4.81
CA GLU A 22 22.66 14.75 4.79
C GLU A 22 21.42 14.30 5.58
N LEU A 23 21.10 14.96 6.69
CA LEU A 23 19.92 14.68 7.51
C LEU A 23 18.62 15.09 6.81
N ALA A 24 18.59 16.23 6.13
CA ALA A 24 17.47 16.65 5.29
C ALA A 24 17.22 15.67 4.14
N TRP A 25 18.29 15.24 3.44
CA TRP A 25 18.19 14.23 2.39
C TRP A 25 17.71 12.88 2.91
N ALA A 26 18.24 12.42 4.05
CA ALA A 26 17.81 11.16 4.67
C ALA A 26 16.32 11.19 5.00
N THR A 27 15.84 12.29 5.58
CA THR A 27 14.43 12.49 5.93
C THR A 27 13.53 12.49 4.69
N PHE A 28 13.91 13.21 3.63
CA PHE A 28 13.17 13.25 2.39
C PHE A 28 13.09 11.87 1.72
N ILE A 29 14.24 11.21 1.54
CA ILE A 29 14.32 9.90 0.88
C ILE A 29 13.52 8.86 1.66
N CYS A 30 13.64 8.84 3.00
CA CYS A 30 12.93 7.87 3.82
C CYS A 30 11.42 8.12 3.82
N SER A 31 10.98 9.38 3.89
CA SER A 31 9.54 9.72 3.79
C SER A 31 8.94 9.32 2.45
N ARG A 32 9.68 9.52 1.35
CA ARG A 32 9.21 9.12 0.02
C ARG A 32 9.13 7.60 -0.12
N LEU A 33 10.21 6.89 0.19
CA LEU A 33 10.28 5.44 0.05
C LEU A 33 9.35 4.70 1.02
N SER A 34 9.14 5.23 2.24
CA SER A 34 8.19 4.64 3.19
C SER A 34 6.76 4.66 2.66
N ARG A 35 6.34 5.77 2.01
CA ARG A 35 5.00 5.86 1.41
C ARG A 35 4.84 4.92 0.23
N GLU A 36 5.82 4.92 -0.67
CA GLU A 36 5.85 4.02 -1.83
C GLU A 36 5.78 2.54 -1.40
N ASN A 37 6.59 2.16 -0.41
CA ASN A 37 6.61 0.79 0.09
C ASN A 37 5.30 0.41 0.81
N TRP A 38 4.64 1.35 1.47
CA TRP A 38 3.33 1.12 2.07
C TRP A 38 2.28 0.77 1.01
N PHE A 39 2.19 1.57 -0.06
CA PHE A 39 1.24 1.30 -1.15
C PHE A 39 1.52 -0.04 -1.84
N LEU A 40 2.78 -0.36 -2.11
CA LEU A 40 3.15 -1.64 -2.72
C LEU A 40 2.81 -2.83 -1.81
N LEU A 41 3.00 -2.69 -0.49
CA LEU A 41 2.62 -3.74 0.47
C LEU A 41 1.10 -3.90 0.56
N GLU A 42 0.34 -2.81 0.48
CA GLU A 42 -1.11 -2.85 0.46
C GLU A 42 -1.63 -3.55 -0.81
N GLU A 43 -1.04 -3.25 -1.97
CA GLU A 43 -1.34 -3.92 -3.24
C GLU A 43 -0.99 -5.41 -3.20
N LEU A 44 0.17 -5.78 -2.65
CA LEU A 44 0.55 -7.18 -2.46
C LEU A 44 -0.40 -7.88 -1.48
N ASN A 45 -0.80 -7.21 -0.40
CA ASN A 45 -1.75 -7.75 0.57
C ASN A 45 -3.12 -8.03 -0.07
N ASP A 46 -3.57 -7.13 -0.94
CA ASP A 46 -4.78 -7.30 -1.73
C ASP A 46 -4.65 -8.44 -2.76
N TYR A 47 -3.50 -8.55 -3.43
CA TYR A 47 -3.24 -9.58 -4.44
C TYR A 47 -3.15 -10.99 -3.86
N PHE A 48 -2.37 -11.16 -2.79
CA PHE A 48 -2.21 -12.47 -2.13
C PHE A 48 -3.42 -12.85 -1.28
N GLY A 49 -4.35 -11.92 -1.06
CA GLY A 49 -5.58 -12.19 -0.32
C GLY A 49 -5.31 -12.76 1.06
N LEU A 50 -4.26 -12.27 1.75
CA LEU A 50 -3.93 -12.64 3.13
C LEU A 50 -5.11 -12.24 4.03
N LEU A 51 -6.11 -13.13 4.09
CA LEU A 51 -7.39 -13.03 4.77
C LEU A 51 -8.18 -11.73 4.48
N ARG A 52 -8.71 -11.60 3.26
CA ARG A 52 -9.93 -10.77 3.06
C ARG A 52 -11.16 -11.50 3.61
N LEU A 53 -11.28 -11.53 4.94
CA LEU A 53 -12.56 -11.79 5.63
C LEU A 53 -13.47 -10.56 5.53
N ASN A 54 -13.64 -10.00 4.32
CA ASN A 54 -14.61 -8.94 4.11
C ASN A 54 -15.99 -9.62 3.95
N PRO A 55 -16.92 -9.46 4.91
CA PRO A 55 -18.22 -10.13 4.85
C PRO A 55 -18.98 -9.79 3.57
N SER A 56 -18.79 -8.58 3.03
CA SER A 56 -19.43 -8.16 1.77
C SER A 56 -18.93 -8.97 0.57
N LEU A 57 -17.63 -9.30 0.50
CA LEU A 57 -17.10 -10.14 -0.58
C LEU A 57 -17.56 -11.60 -0.45
N LEU A 58 -17.62 -12.12 0.78
CA LEU A 58 -18.19 -13.45 1.05
C LEU A 58 -19.68 -13.52 0.67
N ASN A 59 -20.44 -12.45 0.96
CA ASN A 59 -21.84 -12.34 0.59
C ASN A 59 -22.05 -12.26 -0.93
N VAL A 60 -21.17 -11.56 -1.66
CA VAL A 60 -21.21 -11.53 -3.13
C VAL A 60 -20.97 -12.92 -3.71
N GLY A 61 -19.95 -13.63 -3.21
CA GLY A 61 -19.68 -15.01 -3.64
C GLY A 61 -20.86 -15.95 -3.38
N ARG A 62 -21.48 -15.85 -2.20
CA ARG A 62 -22.68 -16.61 -1.85
C ARG A 62 -23.86 -16.27 -2.78
N ALA A 63 -24.12 -14.98 -3.03
CA ALA A 63 -25.21 -14.55 -3.90
C ALA A 63 -25.06 -15.06 -5.34
N ILE A 64 -23.84 -15.04 -5.90
CA ILE A 64 -23.57 -15.60 -7.24
C ILE A 64 -23.84 -17.10 -7.27
N PHE A 65 -23.44 -17.83 -6.22
CA PHE A 65 -23.63 -19.27 -6.13
C PHE A 65 -25.10 -19.66 -5.98
N ASP A 66 -25.83 -18.97 -5.11
CA ASP A 66 -27.25 -19.21 -4.83
C ASP A 66 -28.12 -18.91 -6.07
N MET A 67 -27.74 -17.91 -6.87
CA MET A 67 -28.50 -17.47 -8.05
C MET A 67 -28.02 -18.10 -9.37
N GLY A 68 -26.93 -18.87 -9.35
CA GLY A 68 -26.40 -19.58 -10.53
C GLY A 68 -25.73 -18.69 -11.58
N GLY A 69 -25.30 -17.47 -11.25
CA GLY A 69 -24.66 -16.58 -12.22
C GLY A 69 -24.45 -15.13 -11.78
N TYR A 70 -23.99 -14.30 -12.73
CA TYR A 70 -23.80 -12.87 -12.54
C TYR A 70 -25.16 -12.15 -12.45
N GLN A 71 -25.31 -11.33 -11.41
CA GLN A 71 -26.59 -10.77 -10.97
C GLN A 71 -26.87 -9.35 -11.45
N ILE A 72 -25.83 -8.62 -11.86
CA ILE A 72 -25.97 -7.21 -12.19
C ILE A 72 -26.44 -7.14 -13.64
N GLU A 73 -27.73 -6.89 -13.79
CA GLU A 73 -28.35 -6.61 -15.08
C GLU A 73 -27.74 -5.36 -15.69
N SER A 74 -27.66 -5.35 -17.02
CA SER A 74 -27.15 -4.18 -17.73
C SER A 74 -28.03 -2.96 -17.42
N PRO A 75 -27.49 -1.75 -17.25
CA PRO A 75 -28.30 -0.54 -17.12
C PRO A 75 -29.22 -0.27 -18.33
N LEU A 76 -29.01 -0.98 -19.44
CA LEU A 76 -29.84 -0.96 -20.64
C LEU A 76 -30.98 -2.00 -20.62
N GLU A 77 -30.89 -3.00 -19.75
CA GLU A 77 -31.99 -3.93 -19.50
C GLU A 77 -33.07 -3.19 -18.71
N ARG A 78 -34.25 -3.09 -19.32
CA ARG A 78 -35.34 -2.26 -18.83
C ARG A 78 -36.14 -3.04 -17.79
N ASN A 79 -36.25 -2.49 -16.58
CA ASN A 79 -37.06 -3.09 -15.49
C ASN A 79 -38.57 -2.80 -15.63
N TRP A 80 -39.01 -2.39 -16.83
CA TRP A 80 -40.38 -2.03 -17.17
C TRP A 80 -40.57 -1.92 -18.68
#